data_AF-A0A023F7L1-F1
#
_entry.id   AF-A0A023F7L1-F1
#
_cell.length_a   1.000
_cell.length_b   1.000
_cell.length_c   1.000
_cell.angle_alpha   90.00
_cell.angle_beta   90.00
_cell.angle_gamma   90.00
#
_symmetry.space_group_name_H-M   'P 1'
#
loop_
_entity.id
_entity.type
_entity.pdbx_description
1 polymer ?
#
loop_
_entity_poly.entity_id
_entity_poly.type
_entity_poly.pdbx_seq_one_letter_code
_entity_poly.pdbx_strand_id
1 'polypeptide(L)'
;MTAVQDINLFLDEYKLEESATKIIGHVRPQWKENQLAFKVFTDGITNKLIGCWSIEDSSDVILVRIYGKNTDLLIDREEEKANFFLLHKAGYAPQLYATFKNGLAYAYVPGETVTTCTVRDVSVYPLIAVTMARIHSIHSDQPHHPIIWEKTKKFLSLVPDQYSSTKTQETYKEHFPDGTATLSDELQLLKNLLSEEEHAIVFCHNDLLLPNIIHQNGKVSFIDYEYAGWNYQAFDIGNHFAEFAGVSEVDYSLYPDRDFQYSWIKIYMDEYNKCNNITQELHDSDISKFYSQINKFALVSHLFWASWALVQAQHSTINFNFMRYAITRMEEYYKKKNIILKLS
;
A
#
# COMPACT_ATOMS: atom_id res chain seq x y z
N MET A 1 -10.72 15.95 -18.93
CA MET A 1 -10.04 15.99 -17.62
C MET A 1 -9.64 17.43 -17.36
N THR A 2 -9.97 17.96 -16.18
CA THR A 2 -9.48 19.26 -15.73
C THR A 2 -7.97 19.16 -15.52
N ALA A 3 -7.20 20.19 -15.90
CA ALA A 3 -5.76 20.18 -15.67
C ALA A 3 -5.46 20.15 -14.15
N VAL A 4 -4.50 19.33 -13.74
CA VAL A 4 -4.01 19.31 -12.35
C VAL A 4 -3.29 20.64 -12.10
N GLN A 5 -3.69 21.36 -11.05
CA GLN A 5 -3.07 22.63 -10.69
C GLN A 5 -1.81 22.40 -9.85
N ASP A 6 -0.69 23.03 -10.19
CA ASP A 6 0.48 23.08 -9.32
C ASP A 6 0.46 24.38 -8.49
N ILE A 7 0.16 24.25 -7.20
CA ILE A 7 -0.04 25.36 -6.29
C ILE A 7 1.22 25.54 -5.45
N ASN A 8 1.90 26.67 -5.62
CA ASN A 8 3.14 27.00 -4.92
C ASN A 8 2.91 27.45 -3.45
N LEU A 9 2.20 26.63 -2.66
CA LEU A 9 1.91 26.86 -1.24
C LEU A 9 2.51 25.75 -0.38
N PHE A 10 2.91 26.13 0.83
CA PHE A 10 3.27 25.20 1.90
C PHE A 10 2.24 25.35 3.02
N LEU A 11 1.59 24.25 3.38
CA LEU A 11 0.47 24.24 4.33
C LEU A 11 0.93 23.89 5.75
N ASP A 12 0.25 24.47 6.73
CA ASP A 12 0.46 24.16 8.15
C ASP A 12 -0.37 22.93 8.54
N GLU A 13 0.30 21.85 8.96
CA GLU A 13 -0.32 20.59 9.37
C GLU A 13 -1.10 20.71 10.70
N TYR A 14 -0.87 21.75 11.50
CA TYR A 14 -1.57 21.99 12.77
C TYR A 14 -2.82 22.86 12.60
N LYS A 15 -3.01 23.45 11.42
CA LYS A 15 -4.17 24.30 11.08
C LYS A 15 -4.88 23.78 9.84
N LEU A 16 -5.35 22.53 9.91
CA LEU A 16 -5.87 21.79 8.76
C LEU A 16 -7.00 22.52 8.01
N GLU A 17 -7.98 23.09 8.71
CA GLU A 17 -9.10 23.79 8.07
C GLU A 17 -8.66 25.08 7.35
N GLU A 18 -7.83 25.91 7.99
CA GLU A 18 -7.28 27.13 7.38
C GLU A 18 -6.40 26.78 6.15
N SER A 19 -5.56 25.76 6.30
CA SER A 19 -4.71 25.25 5.23
C SER A 19 -5.51 24.70 4.06
N ALA A 20 -6.53 23.89 4.32
CA ALA A 20 -7.39 23.31 3.30
C ALA A 20 -8.21 24.39 2.57
N THR A 21 -8.75 25.37 3.28
CA THR A 21 -9.50 26.49 2.70
C THR A 21 -8.70 27.22 1.61
N LYS A 22 -7.38 27.44 1.83
CA LYS A 22 -6.49 28.05 0.83
C LYS A 22 -6.42 27.23 -0.46
N ILE A 23 -6.37 25.91 -0.36
CA ILE A 23 -6.35 25.01 -1.54
C ILE A 23 -7.71 24.96 -2.21
N ILE A 24 -8.79 24.88 -1.43
CA ILE A 24 -10.16 24.86 -1.96
C ILE A 24 -10.46 26.14 -2.75
N GLY A 25 -9.99 27.31 -2.32
CA GLY A 25 -10.15 28.56 -3.08
C GLY A 25 -9.54 28.52 -4.49
N HIS A 26 -8.54 27.66 -4.74
CA HIS A 26 -7.96 27.45 -6.07
C HIS A 26 -8.69 26.36 -6.86
N VAL A 27 -9.06 25.26 -6.20
CA VAL A 27 -9.66 24.07 -6.83
C VAL A 27 -11.17 24.24 -7.11
N ARG A 28 -11.87 24.98 -6.26
CA ARG A 28 -13.29 25.29 -6.30
C ARG A 28 -13.53 26.76 -5.91
N PRO A 29 -13.13 27.73 -6.76
CA PRO A 29 -13.27 29.16 -6.46
C PRO A 29 -14.73 29.61 -6.25
N GLN A 30 -15.70 28.81 -6.70
CA GLN A 30 -17.13 29.05 -6.50
C GLN A 30 -17.63 28.69 -5.09
N TRP A 31 -16.88 27.92 -4.31
CA TRP A 31 -17.27 27.58 -2.93
C TRP A 31 -16.92 28.74 -1.99
N LYS A 32 -17.92 29.26 -1.29
CA LYS A 32 -17.72 30.34 -0.30
C LYS A 32 -17.17 29.76 0.99
N GLU A 33 -16.14 30.40 1.55
CA GLU A 33 -15.46 29.93 2.77
C GLU A 33 -16.41 29.72 3.96
N ASN A 34 -17.41 30.60 4.13
CA ASN A 34 -18.41 30.51 5.20
C ASN A 34 -19.46 29.40 4.98
N GLN A 35 -19.42 28.70 3.85
CA GLN A 35 -20.28 27.57 3.50
C GLN A 35 -19.49 26.28 3.30
N LEU A 36 -18.26 26.21 3.81
CA LEU A 36 -17.46 24.99 3.81
C LEU A 36 -17.73 24.17 5.07
N ALA A 37 -17.86 22.87 4.88
CA ALA A 37 -17.85 21.88 5.95
C ALA A 37 -16.59 21.01 5.83
N PHE A 38 -16.11 20.55 6.99
CA PHE A 38 -14.85 19.84 7.12
C PHE A 38 -15.01 18.53 7.89
N LYS A 39 -14.20 17.53 7.53
CA LYS A 39 -14.02 16.30 8.30
C LYS A 39 -12.56 15.90 8.32
N VAL A 40 -11.96 15.86 9.51
CA VAL A 40 -10.59 15.34 9.67
C VAL A 40 -10.65 13.82 9.74
N PHE A 41 -9.78 13.15 8.98
CA PHE A 41 -9.59 11.71 9.01
C PHE A 41 -8.33 11.39 9.83
N THR A 42 -8.48 10.52 10.82
CA THR A 42 -7.43 10.20 11.80
C THR A 42 -6.81 8.82 11.61
N ASP A 43 -7.29 8.05 10.64
CA ASP A 43 -6.93 6.63 10.48
C ASP A 43 -5.59 6.42 9.74
N GLY A 44 -5.06 7.46 9.08
CA GLY A 44 -3.80 7.40 8.33
C GLY A 44 -2.57 7.52 9.23
N ILE A 45 -1.53 6.74 8.92
CA ILE A 45 -0.31 6.68 9.75
C ILE A 45 0.72 7.76 9.35
N THR A 46 0.86 8.04 8.07
CA THR A 46 1.94 8.88 7.54
C THR A 46 1.50 10.32 7.26
N ASN A 47 0.20 10.55 7.06
CA ASN A 47 -0.30 11.79 6.49
C ASN A 47 -1.49 12.36 7.30
N LYS A 48 -1.65 13.69 7.28
CA LYS A 48 -2.87 14.35 7.77
C LYS A 48 -3.85 14.51 6.62
N LEU A 49 -5.09 14.08 6.82
CA LEU A 49 -6.11 14.08 5.77
C LEU A 49 -7.36 14.82 6.26
N ILE A 50 -7.83 15.76 5.46
CA ILE A 50 -9.07 16.50 5.72
C ILE A 50 -9.95 16.49 4.47
N GLY A 51 -11.22 16.14 4.64
CA GLY A 51 -12.25 16.29 3.62
C GLY A 51 -12.94 17.64 3.73
N CYS A 52 -13.20 18.26 2.59
CA CYS A 52 -13.84 19.56 2.46
C CYS A 52 -14.96 19.48 1.42
N TRP A 53 -16.13 20.02 1.74
CA TRP A 53 -17.25 20.11 0.81
C TRP A 53 -18.07 21.37 1.06
N SER A 54 -18.88 21.75 0.08
CA SER A 54 -19.85 22.84 0.28
C SER A 54 -21.06 22.31 1.05
N ILE A 55 -21.57 23.09 2.01
CA ILE A 55 -22.81 22.75 2.74
C ILE A 55 -24.01 22.61 1.77
N GLU A 56 -23.98 23.30 0.62
CA GLU A 56 -25.02 23.23 -0.40
C GLU A 56 -24.95 21.93 -1.23
N ASP A 57 -23.77 21.31 -1.34
CA ASP A 57 -23.55 20.07 -2.06
C ASP A 57 -22.52 19.18 -1.34
N SER A 58 -23.04 18.19 -0.62
CA SER A 58 -22.22 17.21 0.10
C SER A 58 -21.72 16.05 -0.78
N SER A 59 -22.03 16.06 -2.09
CA SER A 59 -21.60 15.01 -3.02
C SER A 59 -20.23 15.29 -3.65
N ASP A 60 -19.86 16.56 -3.87
CA ASP A 60 -18.52 16.96 -4.30
C ASP A 60 -17.63 17.18 -3.07
N VAL A 61 -16.89 16.15 -2.68
CA VAL A 61 -15.96 16.18 -1.55
C VAL A 61 -14.52 16.14 -2.05
N ILE A 62 -13.72 17.11 -1.61
CA ILE A 62 -12.28 17.21 -1.90
C ILE A 62 -11.50 16.80 -0.66
N LEU A 63 -10.60 15.84 -0.83
CA LEU A 63 -9.61 15.47 0.17
C LEU A 63 -8.36 16.32 -0.02
N VAL A 64 -7.90 16.96 1.05
CA VAL A 64 -6.60 17.62 1.14
C VAL A 64 -5.70 16.77 2.04
N ARG A 65 -4.67 16.17 1.44
CA ARG A 65 -3.64 15.39 2.13
C ARG A 65 -2.42 16.27 2.33
N ILE A 66 -1.99 16.43 3.58
CA ILE A 66 -0.74 17.10 3.96
C ILE A 66 0.24 16.04 4.44
N TYR A 67 1.45 16.05 3.89
CA TYR A 67 2.52 15.12 4.26
C TYR A 67 2.95 15.34 5.71
N GLY A 68 3.01 14.27 6.50
CA GLY A 68 3.43 14.34 7.90
C GLY A 68 4.93 14.58 8.07
N LYS A 69 5.33 15.17 9.19
CA LYS A 69 6.74 15.42 9.52
C LYS A 69 7.58 14.12 9.51
N ASN A 70 8.80 14.18 8.95
CA ASN A 70 9.80 13.09 8.86
C ASN A 70 9.42 11.88 7.99
N THR A 71 8.32 11.93 7.26
CA THR A 71 7.91 10.84 6.36
C THR A 71 8.77 10.74 5.10
N ASP A 72 9.47 11.81 4.72
CA ASP A 72 10.41 11.85 3.59
C ASP A 72 11.60 10.89 3.76
N LEU A 73 11.85 10.42 5.00
CA LEU A 73 12.83 9.36 5.25
C LEU A 73 12.43 8.04 4.57
N LEU A 74 11.13 7.74 4.53
CA LEU A 74 10.58 6.46 4.07
C LEU A 74 9.91 6.55 2.69
N ILE A 75 9.38 7.72 2.34
CA ILE A 75 8.57 7.94 1.14
C ILE A 75 9.25 9.00 0.26
N ASP A 76 9.46 8.67 -1.01
CA ASP A 76 9.89 9.64 -2.01
C ASP A 76 8.66 10.37 -2.55
N ARG A 77 8.55 11.68 -2.26
CA ARG A 77 7.38 12.49 -2.60
C ARG A 77 7.26 12.80 -4.08
N GLU A 78 8.38 12.83 -4.80
CA GLU A 78 8.34 13.05 -6.25
C GLU A 78 7.91 11.75 -6.96
N GLU A 79 8.36 10.59 -6.47
CA GLU A 79 7.90 9.29 -6.93
C GLU A 79 6.40 9.09 -6.64
N GLU A 80 5.93 9.41 -5.43
CA GLU A 80 4.50 9.35 -5.05
C GLU A 80 3.64 10.20 -5.99
N LYS A 81 4.04 11.45 -6.25
CA LYS A 81 3.34 12.34 -7.19
C LYS A 81 3.28 11.76 -8.60
N ALA A 82 4.41 11.26 -9.11
CA ALA A 82 4.49 10.67 -10.44
C ALA A 82 3.58 9.43 -10.56
N ASN A 83 3.59 8.58 -9.53
CA ASN A 83 2.80 7.34 -9.47
C ASN A 83 1.30 7.65 -9.37
N PHE A 84 0.90 8.62 -8.53
CA PHE A 84 -0.48 9.07 -8.46
C PHE A 84 -0.95 9.63 -9.80
N PHE A 85 -0.12 10.43 -10.47
CA PHE A 85 -0.45 10.98 -11.78
C PHE A 85 -0.61 9.89 -12.85
N LEU A 86 0.27 8.89 -12.85
CA LEU A 86 0.16 7.73 -13.75
C LEU A 86 -1.18 7.00 -13.56
N LEU A 87 -1.53 6.67 -12.31
CA LEU A 87 -2.79 6.02 -11.97
C LEU A 87 -4.01 6.88 -12.28
N HIS A 88 -3.91 8.20 -12.08
CA HIS A 88 -4.97 9.15 -12.41
C HIS A 88 -5.23 9.15 -13.92
N LYS A 89 -4.16 9.24 -14.72
CA LYS A 89 -4.23 9.18 -16.19
C LYS A 89 -4.77 7.83 -16.69
N ALA A 90 -4.45 6.74 -16.01
CA ALA A 90 -4.94 5.40 -16.31
C ALA A 90 -6.39 5.16 -15.83
N GLY A 91 -6.98 6.08 -15.05
CA GLY A 91 -8.35 5.99 -14.55
C GLY A 91 -8.54 5.14 -13.30
N TYR A 92 -7.46 4.81 -12.58
CA TYR A 92 -7.49 3.98 -11.37
C TYR A 92 -7.28 4.77 -10.06
N ALA A 93 -6.69 5.97 -10.12
CA ALA A 93 -6.69 6.89 -8.98
C ALA A 93 -7.86 7.88 -9.04
N PRO A 94 -8.30 8.40 -7.88
CA PRO A 94 -9.28 9.48 -7.83
C PRO A 94 -8.84 10.70 -8.66
N GLN A 95 -9.79 11.56 -9.02
CA GLN A 95 -9.47 12.79 -9.73
C GLN A 95 -8.49 13.63 -8.92
N LEU A 96 -7.26 13.77 -9.41
CA LEU A 96 -6.28 14.69 -8.84
C LEU A 96 -6.67 16.11 -9.26
N TYR A 97 -6.84 17.01 -8.31
CA TYR A 97 -7.19 18.39 -8.58
C TYR A 97 -5.98 19.31 -8.52
N ALA A 98 -5.14 19.14 -7.49
CA ALA A 98 -3.95 19.96 -7.31
C ALA A 98 -2.83 19.23 -6.58
N THR A 99 -1.60 19.69 -6.83
CA THR A 99 -0.40 19.40 -6.04
C THR A 99 0.07 20.67 -5.35
N PHE A 100 0.73 20.55 -4.21
CA PHE A 100 1.38 21.66 -3.53
C PHE A 100 2.66 21.19 -2.84
N LYS A 101 3.43 22.12 -2.25
CA LYS A 101 4.81 21.83 -1.78
C LYS A 101 4.89 20.65 -0.80
N ASN A 102 3.86 20.47 0.02
CA ASN A 102 3.80 19.43 1.04
C ASN A 102 2.50 18.63 1.00
N GLY A 103 1.94 18.38 -0.18
CA GLY A 103 0.76 17.52 -0.28
C GLY A 103 0.01 17.54 -1.61
N LEU A 104 -1.19 16.97 -1.57
CA LEU A 104 -2.06 16.72 -2.72
C LEU A 104 -3.52 17.05 -2.37
N ALA A 105 -4.29 17.48 -3.37
CA ALA A 105 -5.74 17.60 -3.28
C ALA A 105 -6.42 16.77 -4.37
N TYR A 106 -7.31 15.85 -3.98
CA TYR A 106 -7.94 14.89 -4.88
C TYR A 106 -9.37 14.57 -4.44
N ALA A 107 -10.14 13.94 -5.34
CA ALA A 107 -11.53 13.58 -5.07
C ALA A 107 -11.65 12.51 -3.99
N TYR A 108 -12.67 12.65 -3.14
CA TYR A 108 -13.10 11.59 -2.24
C TYR A 108 -13.68 10.40 -3.02
N VAL A 109 -13.38 9.18 -2.56
CA VAL A 109 -13.99 7.96 -3.09
C VAL A 109 -15.07 7.51 -2.11
N PRO A 110 -16.37 7.59 -2.48
CA PRO A 110 -17.44 7.12 -1.61
C PRO A 110 -17.49 5.60 -1.57
N GLY A 111 -17.83 5.05 -0.41
CA GLY A 111 -17.99 3.62 -0.19
C GLY A 111 -17.57 3.19 1.20
N GLU A 112 -17.56 1.89 1.40
CA GLU A 112 -17.13 1.26 2.65
C GLU A 112 -15.75 0.65 2.47
N THR A 113 -14.91 0.77 3.49
CA THR A 113 -13.62 0.09 3.51
C THR A 113 -13.83 -1.41 3.63
N VAL A 114 -13.03 -2.18 2.90
CA VAL A 114 -13.00 -3.64 3.08
C VAL A 114 -12.41 -3.97 4.44
N THR A 115 -12.93 -5.02 5.07
CA THR A 115 -12.54 -5.49 6.41
C THR A 115 -12.14 -6.95 6.35
N THR A 116 -11.58 -7.47 7.44
CA THR A 116 -11.25 -8.90 7.59
C THR A 116 -12.47 -9.81 7.41
N CYS A 117 -13.67 -9.29 7.74
CA CYS A 117 -14.95 -9.96 7.53
C CYS A 117 -15.40 -9.94 6.06
N THR A 118 -15.26 -8.82 5.37
CA THR A 118 -15.85 -8.61 4.03
C THR A 118 -14.92 -8.95 2.87
N VAL A 119 -13.60 -9.03 3.10
CA VAL A 119 -12.62 -9.31 2.03
C VAL A 119 -12.84 -10.64 1.32
N ARG A 120 -13.47 -11.61 1.98
CA ARG A 120 -13.78 -12.95 1.44
C ARG A 120 -15.13 -13.04 0.74
N ASP A 121 -15.94 -11.99 0.80
CA ASP A 121 -17.28 -12.04 0.24
C ASP A 121 -17.20 -12.31 -1.27
N VAL A 122 -18.05 -13.23 -1.74
CA VAL A 122 -18.10 -13.63 -3.15
C VAL A 122 -18.46 -12.47 -4.09
N SER A 123 -19.04 -11.40 -3.56
CA SER A 123 -19.32 -10.15 -4.27
C SER A 123 -18.16 -9.17 -4.25
N VAL A 124 -17.11 -9.39 -3.46
CA VAL A 124 -16.01 -8.44 -3.22
C VAL A 124 -14.68 -8.95 -3.75
N TYR A 125 -14.21 -10.14 -3.33
CA TYR A 125 -12.87 -10.61 -3.70
C TYR A 125 -12.62 -10.72 -5.22
N PRO A 126 -13.61 -11.11 -6.07
CA PRO A 126 -13.40 -11.14 -7.51
C PRO A 126 -13.17 -9.73 -8.08
N LEU A 127 -13.83 -8.72 -7.52
CA LEU A 127 -13.66 -7.32 -7.93
C LEU A 127 -12.27 -6.81 -7.57
N ILE A 128 -11.73 -7.20 -6.41
CA ILE A 128 -10.36 -6.87 -6.00
C ILE A 128 -9.36 -7.50 -6.98
N ALA A 129 -9.51 -8.79 -7.30
CA ALA A 129 -8.66 -9.50 -8.25
C ALA A 129 -8.65 -8.83 -9.64
N VAL A 130 -9.84 -8.50 -10.16
CA VAL A 130 -10.00 -7.82 -11.45
C VAL A 130 -9.39 -6.42 -11.45
N THR A 131 -9.65 -5.62 -10.41
CA THR A 131 -9.07 -4.27 -10.30
C THR A 131 -7.54 -4.30 -10.20
N MET A 132 -6.98 -5.24 -9.44
CA MET A 132 -5.53 -5.40 -9.35
C MET A 132 -4.91 -5.83 -10.69
N ALA A 133 -5.53 -6.80 -11.39
CA ALA A 133 -5.07 -7.23 -12.72
C ALA A 133 -5.03 -6.08 -13.74
N ARG A 134 -6.05 -5.22 -13.70
CA ARG A 134 -6.15 -4.02 -14.54
C ARG A 134 -5.06 -3.00 -14.25
N ILE A 135 -4.76 -2.73 -12.98
CA ILE A 135 -3.66 -1.84 -12.58
C ILE A 135 -2.31 -2.43 -12.99
N HIS A 136 -2.10 -3.72 -12.78
CA HIS A 136 -0.88 -4.43 -13.19
C HIS A 136 -0.69 -4.48 -14.71
N SER A 137 -1.72 -4.14 -15.50
CA SER A 137 -1.66 -4.05 -16.96
C SER A 137 -1.37 -2.62 -17.45
N ILE A 138 -1.04 -1.69 -16.57
CA ILE A 138 -0.51 -0.39 -16.96
C ILE A 138 0.89 -0.60 -17.56
N HIS A 139 1.05 -0.24 -18.84
CA HIS A 139 2.29 -0.38 -19.57
C HIS A 139 3.16 0.87 -19.47
N SER A 140 4.46 0.67 -19.59
CA SER A 140 5.45 1.73 -19.78
C SER A 140 6.47 1.29 -20.81
N ASP A 141 6.91 2.22 -21.66
CA ASP A 141 7.92 1.96 -22.69
C ASP A 141 9.35 1.87 -22.13
N GLN A 142 9.56 2.29 -20.89
CA GLN A 142 10.86 2.21 -20.20
C GLN A 142 11.03 0.90 -19.44
N PRO A 143 12.25 0.32 -19.41
CA PRO A 143 12.55 -0.80 -18.54
C PRO A 143 12.45 -0.38 -17.07
N HIS A 144 11.88 -1.25 -16.25
CA HIS A 144 11.69 -1.01 -14.83
C HIS A 144 12.35 -2.08 -13.99
N HIS A 145 12.73 -1.69 -12.77
CA HIS A 145 13.31 -2.57 -11.78
C HIS A 145 12.40 -2.65 -10.55
N PRO A 146 12.34 -3.82 -9.89
CA PRO A 146 11.45 -4.01 -8.77
C PRO A 146 11.98 -3.28 -7.53
N ILE A 147 11.18 -2.36 -6.99
CA ILE A 147 11.60 -1.48 -5.89
C ILE A 147 11.83 -2.22 -4.56
N ILE A 148 11.24 -3.41 -4.39
CA ILE A 148 11.14 -4.05 -3.07
C ILE A 148 12.50 -4.28 -2.41
N TRP A 149 13.50 -4.73 -3.16
CA TRP A 149 14.80 -5.09 -2.59
C TRP A 149 15.54 -3.88 -2.02
N GLU A 150 15.64 -2.81 -2.82
CA GLU A 150 16.37 -1.61 -2.41
C GLU A 150 15.57 -0.81 -1.37
N LYS A 151 14.24 -0.81 -1.43
CA LYS A 151 13.39 -0.19 -0.42
C LYS A 151 13.47 -0.90 0.93
N THR A 152 13.47 -2.24 0.98
CA THR A 152 13.70 -3.00 2.23
C THR A 152 15.09 -2.72 2.81
N LYS A 153 16.14 -2.74 1.97
CA LYS A 153 17.50 -2.39 2.42
C LYS A 153 17.57 -0.98 3.00
N LYS A 154 16.93 -0.01 2.36
CA LYS A 154 16.82 1.36 2.88
C LYS A 154 16.18 1.36 4.27
N PHE A 155 15.08 0.65 4.47
CA PHE A 155 14.45 0.55 5.80
C PHE A 155 15.38 -0.07 6.83
N LEU A 156 16.03 -1.19 6.52
CA LEU A 156 17.01 -1.82 7.41
C LEU A 156 18.15 -0.86 7.79
N SER A 157 18.63 -0.06 6.85
CA SER A 157 19.67 0.95 7.12
C SER A 157 19.22 2.10 8.03
N LEU A 158 17.91 2.32 8.15
CA LEU A 158 17.31 3.37 8.98
C LEU A 158 16.90 2.85 10.37
N VAL A 159 16.97 1.55 10.62
CA VAL A 159 16.68 0.98 11.94
C VAL A 159 17.74 1.47 12.93
N PRO A 160 17.36 2.08 14.07
CA PRO A 160 18.33 2.59 15.02
C PRO A 160 19.01 1.48 15.81
N ASP A 161 20.30 1.63 16.10
CA ASP A 161 21.03 0.75 17.03
C ASP A 161 20.53 0.90 18.48
N GLN A 162 19.98 2.06 18.81
CA GLN A 162 19.43 2.37 20.13
C GLN A 162 18.12 3.17 20.02
N TYR A 163 17.05 2.57 20.52
CA TYR A 163 15.76 3.22 20.72
C TYR A 163 15.76 4.12 21.96
N SER A 164 15.04 5.23 21.90
CA SER A 164 14.95 6.21 23.00
C SER A 164 14.19 5.68 24.22
N SER A 165 13.24 4.76 24.01
CA SER A 165 12.46 4.13 25.07
C SER A 165 13.15 2.87 25.59
N THR A 166 13.47 2.83 26.88
CA THR A 166 14.10 1.66 27.54
C THR A 166 13.33 0.36 27.27
N LYS A 167 12.00 0.39 27.44
CA LYS A 167 11.14 -0.79 27.17
C LYS A 167 11.23 -1.26 25.72
N THR A 168 11.26 -0.32 24.78
CA THR A 168 11.36 -0.62 23.35
C THR A 168 12.74 -1.21 23.03
N GLN A 169 13.81 -0.65 23.63
CA GLN A 169 15.18 -1.14 23.45
C GLN A 169 15.37 -2.54 24.03
N GLU A 170 14.81 -2.83 25.21
CA GLU A 170 14.86 -4.16 25.82
C GLU A 170 14.14 -5.19 24.95
N THR A 171 12.92 -4.87 24.50
CA THR A 171 12.13 -5.73 23.60
C THR A 171 12.85 -5.96 22.27
N TYR A 172 13.46 -4.91 21.70
CA TYR A 172 14.22 -5.02 20.46
C TYR A 172 15.40 -5.99 20.62
N LYS A 173 16.20 -5.84 21.69
CA LYS A 173 17.34 -6.74 21.95
C LYS A 173 16.93 -8.19 22.22
N GLU A 174 15.76 -8.40 22.82
CA GLU A 174 15.23 -9.74 23.08
C GLU A 174 14.85 -10.46 21.77
N HIS A 175 14.14 -9.77 20.87
CA HIS A 175 13.60 -10.38 19.65
C HIS A 175 14.51 -10.25 18.42
N PHE A 176 15.43 -9.27 18.43
CA PHE A 176 16.39 -9.00 17.37
C PHE A 176 17.80 -8.86 17.97
N PRO A 177 18.35 -9.93 18.58
CA PRO A 177 19.61 -9.88 19.33
C PRO A 177 20.82 -9.47 18.47
N ASP A 178 20.80 -9.82 17.18
CA ASP A 178 21.83 -9.46 16.19
C ASP A 178 21.48 -8.18 15.40
N GLY A 179 20.50 -7.41 15.89
CA GLY A 179 20.00 -6.22 15.21
C GLY A 179 19.45 -6.53 13.81
N THR A 180 19.89 -5.75 12.82
CA THR A 180 19.45 -5.88 11.43
C THR A 180 20.24 -6.92 10.62
N ALA A 181 21.27 -7.55 11.19
CA ALA A 181 22.11 -8.50 10.47
C ALA A 181 21.30 -9.70 9.99
N THR A 182 20.56 -10.36 10.90
CA THR A 182 19.71 -11.52 10.56
C THR A 182 18.63 -11.16 9.54
N LEU A 183 18.01 -9.98 9.66
CA LEU A 183 17.01 -9.53 8.67
C LEU A 183 17.63 -9.29 7.29
N SER A 184 18.86 -8.79 7.25
CA SER A 184 19.60 -8.55 6.00
C SER A 184 19.99 -9.88 5.34
N ASP A 185 20.43 -10.87 6.13
CA ASP A 185 20.75 -12.21 5.64
C ASP A 185 19.51 -12.92 5.09
N GLU A 186 18.38 -12.82 5.79
CA GLU A 186 17.08 -13.35 5.34
C GLU A 186 16.60 -12.68 4.05
N LEU A 187 16.74 -11.35 3.95
CA LEU A 187 16.41 -10.62 2.72
C LEU A 187 17.29 -11.07 1.54
N GLN A 188 18.59 -11.24 1.77
CA GLN A 188 19.52 -11.68 0.73
C GLN A 188 19.25 -13.14 0.30
N LEU A 189 18.90 -14.01 1.25
CA LEU A 189 18.47 -15.37 0.97
C LEU A 189 17.26 -15.41 0.04
N LEU A 190 16.18 -14.69 0.39
CA LEU A 190 14.99 -14.64 -0.45
C LEU A 190 15.28 -14.02 -1.82
N LYS A 191 16.09 -12.95 -1.86
CA LYS A 191 16.49 -12.32 -3.11
C LYS A 191 17.21 -13.30 -4.03
N ASN A 192 18.15 -14.08 -3.50
CA ASN A 192 18.89 -15.08 -4.29
C ASN A 192 17.93 -16.15 -4.83
N LEU A 193 17.11 -16.74 -3.97
CA LEU A 193 16.17 -17.80 -4.36
C LEU A 193 15.15 -17.33 -5.40
N LEU A 194 14.62 -16.12 -5.24
CA LEU A 194 13.62 -15.55 -6.16
C LEU A 194 14.24 -14.98 -7.44
N SER A 195 15.56 -14.75 -7.48
CA SER A 195 16.23 -14.32 -8.72
C SER A 195 16.46 -15.49 -9.70
N GLU A 196 16.29 -16.73 -9.25
CA GLU A 196 16.41 -17.93 -10.10
C GLU A 196 15.14 -18.20 -10.93
N GLU A 197 14.04 -17.55 -10.59
CA GLU A 197 12.76 -17.69 -11.26
C GLU A 197 12.43 -16.45 -12.12
N GLU A 198 11.68 -16.67 -13.21
CA GLU A 198 11.12 -15.56 -13.98
C GLU A 198 9.89 -15.00 -13.27
N HIS A 199 9.89 -13.67 -13.10
CA HIS A 199 8.81 -12.93 -12.47
C HIS A 199 8.44 -11.70 -13.30
N ALA A 200 7.14 -11.49 -13.51
CA ALA A 200 6.64 -10.28 -14.15
C ALA A 200 6.86 -9.06 -13.24
N ILE A 201 7.46 -8.01 -13.80
CA ILE A 201 7.53 -6.68 -13.18
C ILE A 201 6.39 -5.85 -13.74
N VAL A 202 5.53 -5.36 -12.85
CA VAL A 202 4.33 -4.59 -13.19
C VAL A 202 4.24 -3.36 -12.30
N PHE A 203 3.35 -2.43 -12.63
CA PHE A 203 3.06 -1.31 -11.76
C PHE A 203 2.16 -1.79 -10.61
N CYS A 204 2.70 -1.81 -9.38
CA CYS A 204 2.04 -2.36 -8.20
C CYS A 204 1.55 -1.24 -7.25
N HIS A 205 0.56 -1.55 -6.44
CA HIS A 205 0.15 -0.75 -5.29
C HIS A 205 1.16 -0.86 -4.13
N ASN A 206 1.71 -2.07 -3.92
CA ASN A 206 2.66 -2.47 -2.87
C ASN A 206 2.16 -2.40 -1.42
N ASP A 207 1.06 -1.69 -1.16
CA ASP A 207 0.46 -1.52 0.17
C ASP A 207 -1.06 -1.70 0.18
N LEU A 208 -1.55 -2.79 -0.41
CA LEU A 208 -2.99 -3.03 -0.53
C LEU A 208 -3.60 -3.69 0.73
N LEU A 209 -3.47 -3.00 1.86
CA LEU A 209 -4.20 -3.31 3.11
C LEU A 209 -5.70 -3.05 2.96
N LEU A 210 -6.53 -3.73 3.76
CA LEU A 210 -7.99 -3.74 3.57
C LEU A 210 -8.63 -2.33 3.63
N PRO A 211 -8.23 -1.43 4.54
CA PRO A 211 -8.67 -0.03 4.52
C PRO A 211 -8.37 0.76 3.24
N ASN A 212 -7.40 0.33 2.42
CA ASN A 212 -7.05 0.97 1.15
C ASN A 212 -7.94 0.48 -0.02
N ILE A 213 -8.93 -0.37 0.28
CA ILE A 213 -9.87 -0.92 -0.68
C ILE A 213 -11.27 -0.39 -0.33
N ILE A 214 -11.84 0.40 -1.24
CA ILE A 214 -13.19 0.94 -1.10
C ILE A 214 -14.14 0.14 -1.98
N HIS A 215 -15.17 -0.45 -1.37
CA HIS A 215 -16.23 -1.15 -2.05
C HIS A 215 -17.53 -0.34 -2.01
N GLN A 216 -18.14 -0.14 -3.18
CA GLN A 216 -19.44 0.52 -3.30
C GLN A 216 -20.20 -0.01 -4.52
N ASN A 217 -21.45 -0.44 -4.32
CA ASN A 217 -22.37 -0.80 -5.41
C ASN A 217 -21.78 -1.77 -6.46
N GLY A 218 -21.05 -2.80 -6.02
CA GLY A 218 -20.44 -3.78 -6.92
C GLY A 218 -19.21 -3.26 -7.68
N LYS A 219 -18.59 -2.17 -7.21
CA LYS A 219 -17.32 -1.64 -7.70
C LYS A 219 -16.31 -1.58 -6.56
N VAL A 220 -15.06 -1.92 -6.87
CA VAL A 220 -13.90 -1.73 -5.99
C VAL A 220 -13.00 -0.63 -6.56
N SER A 221 -12.52 0.25 -5.69
CA SER A 221 -11.50 1.25 -6.02
C SER A 221 -10.40 1.20 -4.97
N PHE A 222 -9.15 1.30 -5.42
CA PHE A 222 -8.01 1.40 -4.50
C PHE A 222 -7.68 2.87 -4.22
N ILE A 223 -7.12 3.12 -3.05
CA ILE A 223 -6.69 4.44 -2.59
C ILE A 223 -5.35 4.31 -1.87
N ASP A 224 -4.70 5.45 -1.61
CA ASP A 224 -3.45 5.53 -0.87
C ASP A 224 -2.23 4.87 -1.56
N TYR A 225 -1.76 5.52 -2.63
CA TYR A 225 -0.71 5.02 -3.51
C TYR A 225 0.71 5.44 -3.09
N GLU A 226 0.96 5.71 -1.81
CA GLU A 226 2.26 6.24 -1.35
C GLU A 226 3.42 5.23 -1.49
N TYR A 227 3.10 3.94 -1.52
CA TYR A 227 4.06 2.86 -1.77
C TYR A 227 4.01 2.32 -3.20
N ALA A 228 3.12 2.84 -4.05
CA ALA A 228 2.97 2.38 -5.42
C ALA A 228 4.28 2.52 -6.20
N GLY A 229 4.48 1.68 -7.20
CA GLY A 229 5.69 1.66 -8.02
C GLY A 229 5.92 0.31 -8.68
N TRP A 230 6.91 0.25 -9.56
CA TRP A 230 7.23 -0.95 -10.32
C TRP A 230 7.81 -2.04 -9.42
N ASN A 231 7.15 -3.19 -9.40
CA ASN A 231 7.53 -4.29 -8.53
C ASN A 231 7.10 -5.64 -9.09
N TYR A 232 7.45 -6.72 -8.40
CA TYR A 232 6.99 -8.05 -8.78
C TYR A 232 5.47 -8.16 -8.61
N GLN A 233 4.81 -8.64 -9.65
CA GLN A 233 3.37 -8.92 -9.64
C GLN A 233 2.96 -9.83 -8.46
N ALA A 234 3.76 -10.86 -8.20
CA ALA A 234 3.55 -11.79 -7.09
C ALA A 234 3.71 -11.13 -5.70
N PHE A 235 4.51 -10.07 -5.58
CA PHE A 235 4.66 -9.35 -4.33
C PHE A 235 3.39 -8.61 -3.95
N ASP A 236 2.76 -7.90 -4.88
CA ASP A 236 1.58 -7.11 -4.53
C ASP A 236 0.40 -8.01 -4.11
N ILE A 237 0.23 -9.15 -4.77
CA ILE A 237 -0.77 -10.16 -4.42
C ILE A 237 -0.43 -10.82 -3.09
N GLY A 238 0.82 -11.25 -2.90
CA GLY A 238 1.27 -11.90 -1.66
C GLY A 238 1.15 -10.96 -0.46
N ASN A 239 1.45 -9.68 -0.66
CA ASN A 239 1.21 -8.62 0.31
C ASN A 239 -0.27 -8.51 0.64
N HIS A 240 -1.14 -8.36 -0.37
CA HIS A 240 -2.58 -8.27 -0.15
C HIS A 240 -3.15 -9.47 0.63
N PHE A 241 -2.69 -10.69 0.33
CA PHE A 241 -3.09 -11.88 1.10
C PHE A 241 -2.62 -11.85 2.56
N ALA A 242 -1.43 -11.32 2.84
CA ALA A 242 -0.96 -11.13 4.21
C ALA A 242 -1.86 -10.16 5.00
N GLU A 243 -2.44 -9.16 4.33
CA GLU A 243 -3.32 -8.17 4.95
C GLU A 243 -4.73 -8.70 5.29
N PHE A 244 -5.09 -9.92 4.89
CA PHE A 244 -6.31 -10.58 5.37
C PHE A 244 -6.28 -10.85 6.88
N ALA A 245 -5.08 -10.88 7.47
CA ALA A 245 -4.87 -10.99 8.91
C ALA A 245 -5.24 -9.71 9.67
N GLY A 246 -5.39 -8.57 8.98
CA GLY A 246 -5.56 -7.27 9.62
C GLY A 246 -4.26 -6.69 10.20
N VAL A 247 -4.30 -5.40 10.59
CA VAL A 247 -3.12 -4.65 11.05
C VAL A 247 -3.20 -4.34 12.55
N SER A 248 -4.34 -3.87 13.05
CA SER A 248 -4.53 -3.52 14.47
C SER A 248 -4.65 -4.76 15.36
N GLU A 249 -5.39 -5.76 14.89
CA GLU A 249 -5.57 -7.06 15.54
C GLU A 249 -5.17 -8.13 14.53
N VAL A 250 -3.89 -8.51 14.53
CA VAL A 250 -3.32 -9.44 13.55
C VAL A 250 -3.75 -10.87 13.87
N ASP A 251 -4.46 -11.52 12.95
CA ASP A 251 -4.82 -12.94 13.01
C ASP A 251 -4.47 -13.67 11.71
N TYR A 252 -3.29 -14.31 11.68
CA TYR A 252 -2.85 -15.09 10.53
C TYR A 252 -3.60 -16.40 10.30
N SER A 253 -4.53 -16.80 11.18
CA SER A 253 -5.50 -17.84 10.83
C SER A 253 -6.41 -17.40 9.67
N LEU A 254 -6.53 -16.08 9.47
CA LEU A 254 -7.21 -15.46 8.34
C LEU A 254 -6.31 -15.30 7.11
N TYR A 255 -5.12 -15.90 7.01
CA TYR A 255 -4.44 -15.96 5.71
C TYR A 255 -5.24 -16.87 4.75
N PRO A 256 -5.48 -16.49 3.48
CA PRO A 256 -6.30 -17.30 2.58
C PRO A 256 -5.66 -18.67 2.33
N ASP A 257 -6.47 -19.73 2.39
CA ASP A 257 -6.02 -21.08 2.11
C ASP A 257 -5.74 -21.31 0.62
N ARG A 258 -5.24 -22.51 0.29
CA ARG A 258 -4.87 -22.86 -1.08
C ARG A 258 -6.04 -22.75 -2.06
N ASP A 259 -7.22 -23.21 -1.69
CA ASP A 259 -8.37 -23.27 -2.59
C ASP A 259 -8.90 -21.87 -2.90
N PHE A 260 -8.93 -20.99 -1.88
CA PHE A 260 -9.25 -19.58 -2.07
C PHE A 260 -8.21 -18.91 -2.97
N GLN A 261 -6.92 -19.08 -2.69
CA GLN A 261 -5.86 -18.47 -3.49
C GLN A 261 -5.91 -18.93 -4.95
N TYR A 262 -6.13 -20.23 -5.21
CA TYR A 262 -6.27 -20.75 -6.58
C TYR A 262 -7.46 -20.12 -7.31
N SER A 263 -8.60 -19.98 -6.62
CA SER A 263 -9.79 -19.35 -7.19
C SER A 263 -9.54 -17.87 -7.50
N TRP A 264 -8.89 -17.16 -6.58
CA TRP A 264 -8.51 -15.76 -6.75
C TRP A 264 -7.53 -15.58 -7.90
N ILE A 265 -6.48 -16.42 -7.98
CA ILE A 265 -5.46 -16.41 -9.03
C ILE A 265 -6.08 -16.64 -10.41
N LYS A 266 -7.03 -17.58 -10.53
CA LYS A 266 -7.75 -17.84 -11.79
C LYS A 266 -8.46 -16.59 -12.31
N ILE A 267 -9.19 -15.89 -11.44
CA ILE A 267 -9.90 -14.65 -11.78
C ILE A 267 -8.91 -13.56 -12.19
N TYR A 268 -7.85 -13.39 -11.39
CA TYR A 268 -6.81 -12.40 -11.65
C TYR A 268 -6.11 -12.65 -13.00
N MET A 269 -5.66 -13.88 -13.26
CA MET A 269 -4.92 -14.21 -14.49
C MET A 269 -5.79 -14.12 -15.74
N ASP A 270 -7.07 -14.50 -15.64
CA ASP A 270 -8.02 -14.36 -16.76
C ASP A 270 -8.19 -12.88 -17.15
N GLU A 271 -8.39 -11.99 -16.18
CA GLU A 271 -8.47 -10.55 -16.46
C GLU A 271 -7.12 -9.98 -16.93
N TYR A 272 -6.01 -10.37 -16.31
CA TYR A 272 -4.67 -9.91 -16.70
C TYR A 272 -4.35 -10.31 -18.15
N ASN A 273 -4.62 -11.55 -18.53
CA ASN A 273 -4.41 -12.02 -19.90
C ASN A 273 -5.27 -11.24 -20.91
N LYS A 274 -6.53 -10.97 -20.57
CA LYS A 274 -7.43 -10.13 -21.40
C LYS A 274 -6.87 -8.71 -21.57
N CYS A 275 -6.43 -8.07 -20.49
CA CYS A 275 -5.87 -6.71 -20.55
C CYS A 275 -4.58 -6.62 -21.37
N ASN A 276 -3.78 -7.70 -21.41
CA ASN A 276 -2.51 -7.76 -22.13
C ASN A 276 -2.58 -8.47 -23.49
N ASN A 277 -3.79 -8.80 -23.96
CA ASN A 277 -4.02 -9.56 -25.20
C ASN A 277 -3.24 -10.89 -25.28
N ILE A 278 -3.04 -11.55 -24.13
CA ILE A 278 -2.40 -12.87 -24.05
C ILE A 278 -3.47 -13.91 -24.41
N THR A 279 -3.24 -14.64 -25.49
CA THR A 279 -4.19 -15.64 -26.03
C THR A 279 -3.89 -17.06 -25.57
N GLN A 280 -2.81 -17.25 -24.81
CA GLN A 280 -2.44 -18.55 -24.25
C GLN A 280 -3.50 -19.00 -23.23
N GLU A 281 -3.93 -20.26 -23.36
CA GLU A 281 -4.83 -20.88 -22.40
C GLU A 281 -4.13 -21.04 -21.05
N LEU A 282 -4.83 -20.69 -19.97
CA LEU A 282 -4.33 -20.85 -18.60
C LEU A 282 -4.40 -22.31 -18.20
N HIS A 283 -3.24 -22.93 -17.95
CA HIS A 283 -3.15 -24.28 -17.44
C HIS A 283 -3.01 -24.29 -15.91
N ASP A 284 -3.40 -25.40 -15.27
CA ASP A 284 -3.24 -25.57 -13.82
C ASP A 284 -1.77 -25.46 -13.37
N SER A 285 -0.81 -25.76 -14.25
CA SER A 285 0.62 -25.56 -13.99
C SER A 285 0.99 -24.09 -13.84
N ASP A 286 0.38 -23.19 -14.62
CA ASP A 286 0.65 -21.75 -14.55
C ASP A 286 0.14 -21.18 -13.23
N ILE A 287 -1.05 -21.62 -12.82
CA ILE A 287 -1.67 -21.26 -11.55
C ILE A 287 -0.85 -21.79 -10.37
N SER A 288 -0.38 -23.05 -10.44
CA SER A 288 0.46 -23.63 -9.39
C SER A 288 1.79 -22.90 -9.25
N LYS A 289 2.45 -22.61 -10.37
CA LYS A 289 3.69 -21.82 -10.39
C LYS A 289 3.45 -20.44 -9.76
N PHE A 290 2.41 -19.74 -10.19
CA PHE A 290 2.14 -18.40 -9.68
C PHE A 290 1.73 -18.39 -8.20
N TYR A 291 0.97 -19.41 -7.75
CA TYR A 291 0.70 -19.65 -6.33
C TYR A 291 1.99 -19.80 -5.51
N SER A 292 2.96 -20.58 -6.00
CA SER A 292 4.26 -20.73 -5.35
C SER A 292 4.98 -19.38 -5.23
N GLN A 293 5.03 -18.61 -6.32
CA GLN A 293 5.66 -17.29 -6.36
C GLN A 293 5.00 -16.31 -5.39
N ILE A 294 3.67 -16.20 -5.42
CA ILE A 294 2.90 -15.31 -4.54
C ILE A 294 3.22 -15.59 -3.07
N ASN A 295 3.20 -16.86 -2.64
CA ASN A 295 3.47 -17.20 -1.25
C ASN A 295 4.94 -16.94 -0.87
N LYS A 296 5.90 -17.18 -1.77
CA LYS A 296 7.30 -16.81 -1.52
C LYS A 296 7.49 -15.30 -1.39
N PHE A 297 6.77 -14.49 -2.17
CA PHE A 297 6.82 -13.03 -2.00
C PHE A 297 6.00 -12.53 -0.79
N ALA A 298 5.00 -13.27 -0.30
CA ALA A 298 4.36 -12.97 0.98
C ALA A 298 5.37 -13.01 2.15
N LEU A 299 6.36 -13.92 2.09
CA LEU A 299 7.50 -13.91 3.02
C LEU A 299 8.32 -12.60 2.93
N VAL A 300 8.55 -12.10 1.72
CA VAL A 300 9.23 -10.80 1.49
C VAL A 300 8.40 -9.65 2.07
N SER A 301 7.07 -9.69 1.94
CA SER A 301 6.16 -8.71 2.56
C SER A 301 6.30 -8.69 4.09
N HIS A 302 6.41 -9.84 4.76
CA HIS A 302 6.65 -9.87 6.20
C HIS A 302 7.95 -9.16 6.59
N LEU A 303 9.07 -9.45 5.91
CA LEU A 303 10.36 -8.77 6.15
C LEU A 303 10.29 -7.26 5.87
N PHE A 304 9.64 -6.87 4.76
CA PHE A 304 9.49 -5.47 4.37
C PHE A 304 8.77 -4.66 5.46
N TRP A 305 7.59 -5.14 5.89
CA TRP A 305 6.79 -4.44 6.88
C TRP A 305 7.35 -4.56 8.31
N ALA A 306 8.08 -5.64 8.63
CA ALA A 306 8.84 -5.70 9.87
C ALA A 306 9.94 -4.63 9.91
N SER A 307 10.70 -4.50 8.82
CA SER A 307 11.77 -3.50 8.70
C SER A 307 11.21 -2.08 8.79
N TRP A 308 10.11 -1.80 8.09
CA TRP A 308 9.39 -0.53 8.19
C TRP A 308 8.95 -0.23 9.62
N ALA A 309 8.37 -1.21 10.31
CA ALA A 309 7.86 -1.05 11.66
C ALA A 309 8.97 -0.82 12.69
N LEU A 310 10.13 -1.46 12.53
CA LEU A 310 11.31 -1.18 13.36
C LEU A 310 11.73 0.29 13.26
N VAL A 311 11.77 0.87 12.06
CA VAL A 311 12.04 2.30 11.90
C VAL A 311 10.96 3.16 12.57
N GLN A 312 9.69 2.81 12.36
CA GLN A 312 8.55 3.57 12.92
C GLN A 312 8.49 3.52 14.45
N ALA A 313 8.99 2.45 15.08
CA ALA A 313 9.02 2.33 16.54
C ALA A 313 9.83 3.43 17.23
N GLN A 314 10.73 4.11 16.51
CA GLN A 314 11.49 5.26 17.01
C GLN A 314 10.88 6.62 16.62
N HIS A 315 10.29 6.72 15.43
CA HIS A 315 9.97 8.01 14.81
C HIS A 315 8.47 8.34 14.78
N SER A 316 7.60 7.34 14.84
CA SER A 316 6.16 7.56 14.72
C SER A 316 5.59 8.25 15.96
N THR A 317 4.68 9.19 15.74
CA THR A 317 3.90 9.83 16.82
C THR A 317 2.55 9.16 17.06
N ILE A 318 2.27 8.06 16.35
CA ILE A 318 0.99 7.38 16.40
C ILE A 318 0.94 6.38 17.53
N ASN A 319 -0.24 6.29 18.13
CA ASN A 319 -0.55 5.29 19.13
C ASN A 319 -0.76 3.89 18.49
N PHE A 320 0.34 3.31 17.99
CA PHE A 320 0.40 1.95 17.45
C PHE A 320 1.68 1.28 17.93
N ASN A 321 1.60 -0.01 18.29
CA ASN A 321 2.75 -0.75 18.81
C ASN A 321 3.59 -1.32 17.65
N PHE A 322 4.37 -0.46 17.01
CA PHE A 322 5.21 -0.84 15.87
C PHE A 322 6.22 -1.95 16.20
N MET A 323 6.82 -1.95 17.39
CA MET A 323 7.75 -3.01 17.80
C MET A 323 7.05 -4.37 17.87
N ARG A 324 5.86 -4.44 18.49
CA ARG A 324 5.07 -5.68 18.54
C ARG A 324 4.64 -6.12 17.15
N TYR A 325 4.28 -5.18 16.29
CA TYR A 325 3.91 -5.49 14.90
C TYR A 325 5.10 -6.09 14.14
N ALA A 326 6.29 -5.50 14.23
CA ALA A 326 7.50 -6.05 13.62
C ALA A 326 7.78 -7.49 14.07
N ILE A 327 7.69 -7.76 15.37
CA ILE A 327 7.85 -9.10 15.95
C ILE A 327 6.81 -10.06 15.37
N THR A 328 5.54 -9.64 15.33
CA THR A 328 4.43 -10.47 14.84
C THR A 328 4.59 -10.84 13.36
N ARG A 329 5.04 -9.91 12.50
CA ARG A 329 5.36 -10.20 11.09
C ARG A 329 6.50 -11.23 10.99
N MET A 330 7.55 -11.09 11.81
CA MET A 330 8.70 -11.99 11.77
C MET A 330 8.43 -13.38 12.34
N GLU A 331 7.61 -13.48 13.39
CA GLU A 331 7.16 -14.77 13.92
C GLU A 331 6.40 -15.57 12.86
N GLU A 332 5.50 -14.94 12.11
CA GLU A 332 4.78 -15.60 11.02
C GLU A 332 5.72 -15.94 9.85
N TYR A 333 6.65 -15.04 9.50
CA TYR A 333 7.70 -15.33 8.51
C TYR A 333 8.43 -16.64 8.84
N TYR A 334 9.01 -16.75 10.04
CA TYR A 334 9.80 -17.93 10.41
C TYR A 334 8.96 -19.21 10.52
N LYS A 335 7.72 -19.09 10.99
CA LYS A 335 6.76 -20.20 11.06
C LYS A 335 6.43 -20.76 9.68
N LYS A 336 6.30 -19.91 8.66
CA LYS A 336 5.90 -20.31 7.30
C LYS A 336 7.06 -20.59 6.36
N LYS A 337 8.23 -19.96 6.58
CA LYS A 337 9.41 -20.00 5.70
C LYS A 337 9.71 -21.40 5.15
N ASN A 338 9.92 -22.38 6.02
CA ASN A 338 10.34 -23.73 5.61
C ASN A 338 9.27 -24.49 4.81
N ILE A 339 8.00 -24.13 4.96
CA ILE A 339 6.89 -24.74 4.23
C ILE A 339 6.76 -24.08 2.86
N ILE A 340 6.76 -22.74 2.84
CA ILE A 340 6.59 -21.94 1.61
C ILE A 340 7.79 -22.10 0.66
N LEU A 341 9.03 -22.14 1.17
CA LEU A 341 10.20 -22.31 0.32
C LEU A 341 10.29 -23.70 -0.34
N LYS A 342 9.48 -24.66 0.10
CA LYS A 342 9.37 -26.00 -0.53
C LYS A 342 8.26 -26.08 -1.57
N LEU A 343 7.47 -25.01 -1.77
CA LEU A 343 6.47 -24.98 -2.83
C LEU A 343 7.14 -25.00 -4.20
N SER A 344 6.68 -25.93 -5.04
CA SER A 344 7.11 -26.14 -6.43
C SER A 344 6.27 -25.38 -7.43
#